data_AF-A0A6B0ULP0-F1
#
_entry.id   AF-A0A6B0ULP0-F1
#
_cell.length_a   1.000
_cell.length_b   1.000
_cell.length_c   1.000
_cell.angle_alpha   90.00
_cell.angle_beta   90.00
_cell.angle_gamma   90.00
#
_symmetry.space_group_name_H-M   'P 1'
#
loop_
_entity.id
_entity.type
_entity.pdbx_description
1 polymer ?
#
loop_
_entity_poly.entity_id
_entity_poly.type
_entity_poly.pdbx_seq_one_letter_code
_entity_poly.pdbx_strand_id
1 'polypeptide(L)'
;MCFVFAVLAVLHPVNGSYRGRASSYREHMCKYVFPKTFPVTFPQDVGAFERNNCVSVNVFGYDSEKNFVYPLKVVDDELEQHVDLLLVEDHFVGITNFARLFFFFFFKCQKPTLSL
;
A
#
# COMPACT_ATOMS: atom_id res chain seq x y z
N MET A 1 4.38 8.03 -8.99
CA MET A 1 3.21 8.65 -8.32
C MET A 1 2.35 7.67 -7.51
N CYS A 2 2.41 6.35 -7.77
CA CYS A 2 1.64 5.35 -7.01
C CYS A 2 1.84 5.42 -5.49
N PHE A 3 3.09 5.53 -5.02
CA PHE A 3 3.42 5.68 -3.60
C PHE A 3 2.67 6.82 -2.92
N VAL A 4 2.66 8.02 -3.52
CA VAL A 4 1.97 9.21 -2.97
C VAL A 4 0.48 8.93 -2.77
N PHE A 5 -0.20 8.45 -3.81
CA PHE A 5 -1.64 8.20 -3.73
C PHE A 5 -1.98 6.99 -2.86
N ALA A 6 -1.12 5.96 -2.80
CA ALA A 6 -1.30 4.82 -1.93
C ALA A 6 -1.27 5.25 -0.45
N VAL A 7 -0.26 6.05 -0.07
CA VAL A 7 -0.14 6.62 1.28
C VAL A 7 -1.35 7.52 1.60
N LEU A 8 -1.69 8.45 0.72
CA LEU A 8 -2.80 9.37 0.96
C LEU A 8 -4.16 8.66 1.05
N ALA A 9 -4.38 7.61 0.26
CA ALA A 9 -5.62 6.84 0.31
C ALA A 9 -5.79 6.06 1.63
N VAL A 10 -4.68 5.68 2.28
CA VAL A 10 -4.71 5.03 3.60
C VAL A 10 -4.88 6.06 4.72
N LEU A 11 -4.08 7.13 4.72
CA LEU A 11 -4.10 8.15 5.80
C LEU A 11 -5.33 9.08 5.73
N HIS A 12 -5.90 9.27 4.55
CA HIS A 12 -7.05 10.16 4.32
C HIS A 12 -8.12 9.44 3.49
N PRO A 13 -8.79 8.43 4.06
CA PRO A 13 -9.73 7.61 3.32
C PRO A 13 -10.93 8.45 2.85
N VAL A 14 -11.21 8.36 1.55
CA VAL A 14 -12.37 9.01 0.92
C VAL A 14 -13.43 7.96 0.58
N ASN A 15 -14.69 8.32 0.78
CA ASN A 15 -15.83 7.45 0.57
C ASN A 15 -16.32 7.44 -0.89
N GLY A 16 -16.96 6.32 -1.28
CA GLY A 16 -17.65 6.18 -2.55
C GLY A 16 -16.77 6.34 -3.79
N SER A 17 -17.35 6.90 -4.86
CA SER A 17 -16.72 7.04 -6.18
C SER A 17 -15.55 8.03 -6.24
N TYR A 18 -15.31 8.77 -5.15
CA TYR A 18 -14.22 9.73 -5.02
C TYR A 18 -12.89 9.08 -4.63
N ARG A 19 -12.90 7.86 -4.08
CA ARG A 19 -11.69 7.14 -3.63
C ARG A 19 -10.66 6.96 -4.75
N GLY A 20 -11.10 6.73 -5.99
CA GLY A 20 -10.23 6.54 -7.14
C GLY A 20 -9.78 7.85 -7.82
N ARG A 21 -10.19 9.02 -7.32
CA ARG A 21 -9.91 10.30 -7.95
C ARG A 21 -8.69 10.95 -7.30
N ALA A 22 -7.63 11.14 -8.07
CA ALA A 22 -6.45 11.86 -7.63
C ALA A 22 -6.75 13.27 -7.07
N SER A 23 -7.77 13.94 -7.62
CA SER A 23 -8.20 15.27 -7.17
C SER A 23 -8.69 15.30 -5.73
N SER A 24 -9.22 14.17 -5.22
CA SER A 24 -9.73 14.06 -3.86
C SER A 24 -8.64 14.12 -2.79
N TYR A 25 -7.37 13.97 -3.17
CA TYR A 25 -6.25 13.97 -2.23
C TYR A 25 -5.37 15.23 -2.34
N ARG A 26 -5.70 16.17 -3.24
CA ARG A 26 -4.85 17.35 -3.53
C ARG A 26 -4.56 18.19 -2.29
N GLU A 27 -5.55 18.38 -1.43
CA GLU A 27 -5.40 19.16 -0.19
C GLU A 27 -4.49 18.48 0.85
N HIS A 28 -4.25 17.18 0.72
CA HIS A 28 -3.40 16.43 1.63
C HIS A 28 -1.96 16.27 1.12
N MET A 29 -1.70 16.52 -0.17
CA MET A 29 -0.36 16.39 -0.73
C MET A 29 0.67 17.29 -0.03
N CYS A 30 0.25 18.49 0.39
CA CYS A 30 1.13 19.44 1.07
C CYS A 30 1.37 19.11 2.56
N LYS A 31 0.69 18.11 3.12
CA LYS A 31 0.85 17.73 4.54
C LYS A 31 2.09 16.88 4.80
N TYR A 32 2.68 16.29 3.75
CA TYR A 32 3.78 15.34 3.87
C TYR A 32 4.94 15.70 2.94
N VAL A 33 6.14 15.32 3.36
CA VAL A 33 7.37 15.40 2.57
C VAL A 33 7.52 14.10 1.77
N PHE A 34 7.04 14.11 0.53
CA PHE A 34 7.17 12.99 -0.40
C PHE A 34 8.51 12.99 -1.17
N PRO A 35 8.95 11.83 -1.68
CA PRO A 35 10.08 11.75 -2.60
C PRO A 35 9.87 12.64 -3.83
N LYS A 36 10.93 13.34 -4.24
CA LYS A 36 10.90 14.28 -5.38
C LYS A 36 11.13 13.59 -6.72
N THR A 37 11.76 12.43 -6.71
CA THR A 37 12.11 11.63 -7.89
C THR A 37 11.22 10.39 -7.96
N PHE A 38 10.91 9.96 -9.18
CA PHE A 38 10.13 8.76 -9.45
C PHE A 38 10.86 7.87 -10.47
N PRO A 39 10.77 6.53 -10.36
CA PRO A 39 9.98 5.77 -9.38
C PRO A 39 10.51 5.90 -7.94
N VAL A 40 9.62 5.72 -6.96
CA VAL A 40 10.01 5.69 -5.53
C VAL A 40 10.76 4.38 -5.30
N THR A 41 11.95 4.47 -4.73
CA THR A 41 12.80 3.31 -4.45
C THR A 41 12.55 2.76 -3.06
N PHE A 42 12.42 1.44 -2.95
CA PHE A 42 12.36 0.73 -1.67
C PHE A 42 13.68 -0.03 -1.46
N PRO A 43 14.27 0.03 -0.25
CA PRO A 43 13.75 0.64 0.98
C PRO A 43 14.07 2.13 1.20
N GLN A 44 14.92 2.75 0.38
CA GLN A 44 15.57 4.03 0.69
C GLN A 44 14.60 5.21 0.79
N ASP A 45 13.77 5.43 -0.24
CA ASP A 45 12.85 6.57 -0.27
C ASP A 45 11.68 6.38 0.71
N VAL A 46 11.25 5.13 0.93
CA VAL A 46 10.22 4.80 1.92
C VAL A 46 10.72 5.11 3.33
N GLY A 47 11.94 4.70 3.69
CA GLY A 47 12.52 5.03 4.98
C GLY A 47 12.77 6.53 5.17
N ALA A 48 13.10 7.25 4.11
CA ALA A 48 13.19 8.72 4.14
C ALA A 48 11.82 9.36 4.39
N PHE A 49 10.77 8.85 3.76
CA PHE A 49 9.40 9.29 4.01
C PHE A 49 8.99 9.09 5.48
N GLU A 50 9.24 7.92 6.07
CA GLU A 50 8.89 7.65 7.48
C GLU A 50 9.54 8.66 8.43
N ARG A 51 10.85 8.86 8.31
CA ARG A 51 11.62 9.78 9.16
C ARG A 51 11.17 11.23 9.04
N ASN A 52 10.81 11.68 7.85
CA ASN A 52 10.44 13.07 7.60
C ASN A 52 9.01 13.40 8.02
N ASN A 53 8.16 12.39 8.23
CA ASN A 53 6.72 12.59 8.43
C ASN A 53 6.19 11.99 9.74
N CYS A 54 7.01 11.29 10.53
CA CYS A 54 6.56 10.55 11.72
C CYS A 54 5.40 9.58 11.40
N VAL A 55 5.49 8.94 10.22
CA VAL A 55 4.56 7.91 9.75
C VAL A 55 5.30 6.60 9.76
N SER A 56 4.68 5.55 10.30
CA SER A 56 5.22 4.19 10.20
C SER A 56 4.65 3.49 8.97
N VAL A 57 5.49 2.74 8.26
CA VAL A 57 5.11 2.08 7.01
C VAL A 57 5.50 0.60 7.02
N ASN A 58 4.51 -0.27 6.88
CA ASN A 58 4.72 -1.67 6.53
C ASN A 58 4.68 -1.82 5.01
N VAL A 59 5.54 -2.68 4.48
CA VAL A 59 5.56 -3.03 3.05
C VAL A 59 5.49 -4.54 2.91
N PHE A 60 4.52 -5.00 2.13
CA PHE A 60 4.29 -6.40 1.81
C PHE A 60 4.54 -6.66 0.34
N GLY A 61 5.06 -7.84 0.02
CA GLY A 61 5.15 -8.38 -1.34
C GLY A 61 3.99 -9.34 -1.61
N TYR A 62 3.76 -9.62 -2.89
CA TYR A 62 2.81 -10.64 -3.32
C TYR A 62 3.50 -11.64 -4.23
N ASP A 63 3.42 -12.92 -3.89
CA ASP A 63 3.81 -14.03 -4.75
C ASP A 63 2.59 -14.45 -5.56
N SER A 64 2.64 -14.23 -6.87
CA SER A 64 1.51 -14.53 -7.77
C SER A 64 1.34 -16.01 -8.06
N GLU A 65 2.41 -16.80 -7.96
CA GLU A 65 2.39 -18.25 -8.19
C GLU A 65 1.81 -18.97 -6.98
N LYS A 66 2.24 -18.57 -5.78
CA LYS A 66 1.76 -19.13 -4.50
C LYS A 66 0.53 -18.42 -3.96
N ASN A 67 0.14 -17.31 -4.58
CA ASN A 67 -1.04 -16.53 -4.24
C ASN A 67 -1.06 -16.14 -2.75
N PHE A 68 0.08 -15.64 -2.26
CA PHE A 68 0.31 -15.32 -0.85
C PHE A 68 1.01 -13.96 -0.68
N VAL A 69 0.69 -13.27 0.40
CA VAL A 69 1.27 -11.96 0.78
C VAL A 69 2.31 -12.19 1.87
N TYR A 70 3.51 -11.65 1.71
CA TYR A 70 4.61 -11.80 2.66
C TYR A 70 5.21 -10.45 3.05
N PRO A 71 5.74 -10.29 4.27
CA PRO A 71 6.35 -9.03 4.68
C PRO A 71 7.68 -8.79 3.94
N LEU A 72 7.85 -7.60 3.38
CA LEU A 72 9.13 -7.08 2.88
C LEU A 72 9.79 -6.17 3.93
N LYS A 73 8.98 -5.42 4.67
CA LYS A 73 9.35 -4.60 5.82
C LYS A 73 8.16 -4.53 6.76
N VAL A 74 8.39 -4.79 8.04
CA VAL A 74 7.44 -4.49 9.12
C VAL A 74 8.15 -3.67 10.18
N VAL A 75 7.45 -2.71 10.76
CA VAL A 75 7.98 -1.94 11.91
C VAL A 75 7.77 -2.73 13.20
N ASP A 76 8.63 -2.49 14.19
CA ASP A 76 8.45 -3.09 15.52
C ASP A 76 7.23 -2.48 16.24
N ASP A 77 7.08 -1.15 16.11
CA ASP A 77 5.98 -0.38 16.70
C ASP A 77 5.29 0.47 15.62
N GLU A 78 3.96 0.36 15.53
CA GLU A 78 3.14 1.24 14.71
C GLU A 78 2.94 2.59 15.41
N LEU A 79 3.18 3.68 14.68
CA LEU A 79 2.89 5.04 15.10
C LEU A 79 1.40 5.37 14.92
N GLU A 80 0.95 6.47 15.51
CA GLU A 80 -0.43 6.97 15.35
C GLU A 80 -0.84 7.08 13.87
N GLN A 81 0.10 7.54 13.03
CA GLN A 81 -0.02 7.43 11.58
C GLN A 81 0.72 6.19 11.10
N HIS A 82 -0.05 5.23 10.59
CA HIS A 82 0.45 3.98 10.04
C HIS A 82 -0.08 3.73 8.64
N VAL A 83 0.75 3.15 7.78
CA VAL A 83 0.39 2.78 6.41
C VAL A 83 0.90 1.39 6.07
N ASP A 84 -0.02 0.51 5.70
CA ASP A 84 0.31 -0.76 5.08
C ASP A 84 0.27 -0.65 3.55
N LEU A 85 1.38 -1.00 2.90
CA LEU A 85 1.52 -0.98 1.45
C LEU A 85 1.78 -2.38 0.90
N LEU A 86 1.21 -2.67 -0.27
CA LEU A 86 1.60 -3.80 -1.11
C LEU A 86 2.51 -3.29 -2.25
N LEU A 87 3.65 -3.92 -2.45
CA LEU A 87 4.57 -3.66 -3.56
C LEU A 87 4.50 -4.81 -4.56
N VAL A 88 4.03 -4.52 -5.78
CA VAL A 88 3.91 -5.49 -6.88
C VAL A 88 4.49 -4.86 -8.14
N GLU A 89 5.51 -5.47 -8.73
CA GLU A 89 6.14 -5.00 -9.99
C GLU A 89 6.47 -3.50 -9.96
N ASP A 90 7.16 -3.05 -8.90
CA ASP A 90 7.52 -1.64 -8.65
C ASP A 90 6.34 -0.67 -8.46
N HIS A 91 5.12 -1.19 -8.25
CA HIS A 91 3.92 -0.41 -7.97
C HIS A 91 3.48 -0.56 -6.51
N PHE A 92 3.37 0.57 -5.82
CA PHE A 92 2.80 0.63 -4.46
C PHE A 92 1.28 0.74 -4.50
N VAL A 93 0.61 -0.10 -3.70
CA VAL A 93 -0.83 -0.11 -3.49
C VAL A 93 -1.12 0.03 -2.00
N GLY A 94 -2.05 0.91 -1.62
CA GLY A 94 -2.45 1.07 -0.23
C GLY A 94 -3.37 -0.06 0.23
N ILE A 95 -3.03 -0.71 1.33
CA ILE A 95 -3.87 -1.72 1.98
C ILE A 95 -4.80 -1.01 2.96
N THR A 96 -6.06 -0.84 2.58
CA THR A 96 -7.08 -0.18 3.44
C THR A 96 -7.91 -1.18 4.25
N ASN A 97 -7.83 -2.47 3.92
CA ASN A 97 -8.52 -3.54 4.62
C ASN A 97 -7.81 -4.88 4.34
N PHE A 98 -7.05 -5.37 5.31
CA PHE A 98 -6.34 -6.65 5.19
C PHE A 98 -7.27 -7.84 5.00
N ALA A 99 -8.40 -7.90 5.72
CA ALA A 99 -9.34 -9.02 5.61
C ALA A 99 -9.84 -9.18 4.17
N ARG A 100 -10.13 -8.07 3.49
CA ARG A 100 -10.52 -8.08 2.07
C ARG A 100 -9.39 -8.51 1.15
N LEU A 101 -8.15 -8.08 1.44
CA LEU A 101 -6.97 -8.48 0.68
C LEU A 101 -6.79 -10.02 0.75
N PHE A 102 -6.83 -10.59 1.95
CA PHE A 102 -6.74 -12.03 2.13
C PHE A 102 -7.93 -12.77 1.51
N PHE A 103 -9.16 -12.26 1.62
CA PHE A 103 -10.33 -12.87 0.97
C PHE A 103 -10.14 -12.96 -0.55
N PHE A 104 -9.60 -11.92 -1.20
CA PHE A 104 -9.31 -11.97 -2.63
C PHE A 104 -8.30 -13.07 -3.00
N PHE A 105 -7.29 -13.29 -2.15
CA PHE A 105 -6.32 -14.37 -2.33
C PHE A 105 -6.91 -15.75 -2.02
N PHE A 106 -7.67 -15.92 -0.92
CA PHE A 106 -8.29 -17.21 -0.58
C PHE A 106 -9.21 -17.75 -1.70
N PHE A 107 -9.99 -16.89 -2.37
CA PHE A 107 -10.87 -17.33 -3.47
C PHE A 107 -10.12 -17.73 -4.75
N LYS A 108 -8.92 -17.19 -5.00
CA LYS A 108 -8.08 -17.66 -6.12
C LYS A 108 -7.48 -19.04 -5.85
N CYS A 109 -7.24 -19.38 -4.60
CA CYS A 109 -6.73 -20.69 -4.19
C CYS A 109 -7.78 -21.81 -4.32
N GLN A 110 -9.05 -21.47 -4.57
CA GLN A 110 -10.18 -22.38 -4.53
C GLN A 110 -10.86 -22.60 -5.89
N LYS A 111 -10.18 -22.40 -7.02
CA LYS A 111 -10.67 -22.96 -8.30
C LYS A 111 -10.47 -24.47 -8.27
N PRO A 112 -11.53 -25.30 -8.16
CA PRO A 112 -11.39 -26.72 -8.40
C PRO A 112 -11.27 -26.90 -9.91
N THR A 113 -10.26 -27.62 -10.36
CA THR A 113 -10.31 -28.31 -11.65
C THR A 113 -11.49 -29.27 -11.65
N LEU A 114 -12.61 -28.85 -12.25
CA LEU A 114 -13.58 -29.82 -12.78
C LEU A 114 -13.02 -30.32 -14.12
N SER A 115 -12.24 -31.38 -14.06
CA SER A 115 -12.02 -32.27 -15.20
C SER A 115 -13.23 -33.21 -15.27
N LEU A 116 -14.09 -33.00 -16.28
CA LEU A 116 -14.98 -34.01 -16.85
C LEU A 116 -14.32 -34.59 -18.09
#